data_AF-A0A929IYT2-F1
#
_entry.id   AF-A0A929IYT2-F1
#
_cell.length_a   1.000
_cell.length_b   1.000
_cell.length_c   1.000
_cell.angle_alpha   90.00
_cell.angle_beta   90.00
_cell.angle_gamma   90.00
#
_symmetry.space_group_name_H-M   'P 1'
#
loop_
_entity.id
_entity.type
_entity.pdbx_description
1 polymer ?
#
loop_
_entity_poly.entity_id
_entity_poly.type
_entity_poly.pdbx_seq_one_letter_code
_entity_poly.pdbx_strand_id
1 'polypeptide(L)' 'MSKPVNINLHQKSRVLEVEYEDGAVHQLPCEYLRVYSPSAEVTGHGPGQEILQLNKEEVTIDA' A
#
# COMPACT_ATOMS: atom_id res chain seq x y z
N MET A 1 15.06 -7.16 -9.07
CA MET A 1 14.05 -6.15 -8.68
C MET A 1 14.61 -4.80 -9.02
N SER A 2 13.88 -4.03 -9.82
CA SER A 2 14.20 -2.61 -10.07
C SER A 2 14.06 -1.84 -8.75
N LYS A 3 14.94 -0.87 -8.44
CA LYS A 3 14.79 -0.08 -7.21
C LYS A 3 13.81 1.08 -7.44
N PRO A 4 13.04 1.48 -6.43
CA PRO A 4 12.26 2.71 -6.52
C PRO A 4 13.20 3.92 -6.55
N VAL A 5 12.95 4.84 -7.47
CA VAL A 5 13.68 6.11 -7.63
C VAL A 5 12.87 7.31 -7.18
N ASN A 6 11.53 7.20 -7.16
CA ASN A 6 10.64 8.27 -6.73
C ASN A 6 9.43 7.70 -5.97
N ILE A 7 8.98 8.44 -4.96
CA ILE A 7 7.79 8.13 -4.17
C ILE A 7 7.03 9.44 -3.96
N ASN A 8 5.82 9.53 -4.52
CA ASN A 8 4.93 10.67 -4.37
C ASN A 8 3.61 10.26 -3.72
N LEU A 9 3.21 10.99 -2.68
CA LEU A 9 1.93 10.78 -2.00
C LEU A 9 0.89 11.79 -2.48
N HIS A 10 -0.09 11.31 -3.25
CA HIS A 10 -1.25 12.09 -3.65
C HIS A 10 -2.34 12.01 -2.57
N GLN A 11 -2.19 12.78 -1.49
CA GLN A 11 -3.06 12.72 -0.30
C GLN A 11 -4.55 12.86 -0.64
N LYS A 12 -4.92 13.82 -1.50
CA LYS A 12 -6.33 14.07 -1.86
C LYS A 12 -6.99 12.86 -2.54
N SER A 13 -6.26 12.15 -3.39
CA SER A 13 -6.76 10.98 -4.11
C SER A 13 -6.46 9.66 -3.39
N ARG A 14 -5.75 9.70 -2.25
CA ARG A 14 -5.34 8.52 -1.47
C ARG A 14 -4.58 7.50 -2.31
N VAL A 15 -3.58 7.97 -3.07
CA VAL A 15 -2.73 7.14 -3.94
C VAL A 15 -1.26 7.43 -3.66
N LEU A 16 -0.47 6.36 -3.52
CA LEU A 16 0.98 6.39 -3.52
C LEU A 16 1.49 6.05 -4.92
N GLU A 17 2.17 6.98 -5.56
CA GLU A 17 2.85 6.75 -6.81
C GLU A 17 4.30 6.34 -6.53
N VAL A 18 4.74 5.25 -7.16
CA VAL A 18 6.11 4.74 -7.07
C VAL A 18 6.68 4.58 -8.47
N GLU A 19 7.80 5.25 -8.72
CA GLU A 19 8.58 5.13 -9.96
C GLU A 19 9.82 4.29 -9.69
N TYR A 20 10.16 3.42 -10.63
CA TYR A 20 11.29 2.51 -10.57
C TYR A 20 12.38 2.85 -11.59
N GLU A 21 13.62 2.39 -11.37
CA GLU A 21 14.80 2.66 -12.23
C GLU A 21 14.60 2.24 -13.71
N ASP A 22 13.75 1.25 -13.97
CA ASP A 22 13.39 0.75 -15.29
C ASP A 22 12.26 1.56 -15.97
N GLY A 23 11.82 2.65 -15.35
CA GLY A 23 10.76 3.53 -15.84
C GLY A 23 9.35 3.03 -15.55
N ALA A 24 9.20 1.92 -14.81
CA ALA A 24 7.88 1.46 -14.38
C ALA A 24 7.29 2.44 -13.35
N VAL A 25 6.05 2.85 -13.58
CA VAL A 25 5.29 3.72 -12.67
C VAL A 25 4.06 2.97 -12.18
N HIS A 26 3.93 2.88 -10.86
CA HIS A 26 2.81 2.20 -10.21
C HIS A 26 2.04 3.17 -9.33
N GLN A 27 0.73 3.19 -9.50
CA GLN A 27 -0.20 3.94 -8.66
C GLN A 27 -0.88 2.95 -7.70
N LEU A 28 -0.54 3.06 -6.42
CA LEU A 28 -0.97 2.16 -5.37
C LEU A 28 -1.98 2.89 -4.48
N PRO A 29 -3.28 2.57 -4.55
CA PRO A 29 -4.26 3.14 -3.62
C PRO A 29 -3.90 2.86 -2.16
N CYS A 30 -4.12 3.81 -1.27
CA CYS A 30 -3.86 3.63 0.17
C CYS A 30 -4.68 2.47 0.75
N GLU A 31 -5.89 2.24 0.25
CA GLU A 31 -6.70 1.06 0.57
C GLU A 31 -5.95 -0.25 0.23
N TYR A 32 -5.42 -0.36 -0.98
CA TYR A 32 -4.66 -1.53 -1.42
C TYR A 32 -3.48 -1.80 -0.50
N LEU A 33 -2.70 -0.76 -0.17
CA LEU A 33 -1.57 -0.87 0.74
C LEU A 33 -2.00 -1.33 2.14
N ARG A 34 -3.15 -0.88 2.63
CA ARG A 34 -3.69 -1.28 3.94
C ARG A 34 -4.21 -2.71 3.95
N VAL A 35 -4.96 -3.10 2.93
CA VAL A 35 -5.55 -4.45 2.81
C VAL A 35 -4.47 -5.52 2.67
N TYR A 36 -3.41 -5.23 1.92
CA TYR A 36 -2.29 -6.16 1.69
C TYR A 36 -1.08 -5.88 2.58
N SER A 37 -1.26 -5.19 3.71
CA SER A 37 -0.15 -4.89 4.61
C SER A 37 0.39 -6.18 5.24
N PRO A 38 1.74 -6.35 5.31
CA PRO A 38 2.36 -7.48 6.00
C PRO A 38 2.31 -7.36 7.54
N SER A 39 1.68 -6.30 8.08
CA SER A 39 1.55 -6.13 9.52
C SER A 39 0.79 -7.29 10.17
N ALA A 40 1.16 -7.62 11.41
CA ALA A 40 0.51 -8.65 12.23
C ALA A 40 -1.00 -8.45 12.40
N GLU A 41 -1.47 -7.20 12.40
CA GLU A 41 -2.89 -6.84 12.44
C GLU A 41 -3.70 -7.27 11.20
N VAL A 42 -3.03 -7.53 10.08
CA VAL A 42 -3.64 -7.99 8.83
C VAL A 42 -3.34 -9.47 8.56
N THR A 43 -2.06 -9.85 8.65
CA THR A 43 -1.58 -11.19 8.28
C THR A 43 -1.64 -12.21 9.44
N GLY A 44 -1.76 -11.74 10.69
CA GLY A 44 -1.62 -12.59 11.88
C GLY A 44 -0.17 -13.08 12.08
N HIS A 45 0.06 -13.90 13.10
CA HIS A 45 1.39 -14.44 13.44
C HIS A 45 1.63 -15.87 12.92
N GLY A 46 0.65 -16.46 12.22
CA GLY A 46 0.72 -17.81 11.70
C GLY A 46 -0.27 -18.06 10.55
N PRO A 47 -0.06 -19.12 9.76
CA PRO A 47 -0.90 -19.45 8.63
C PRO A 47 -2.37 -19.63 9.05
N GLY A 48 -3.29 -18.96 8.35
CA GLY A 48 -4.72 -18.98 8.64
C GLY A 48 -5.19 -17.99 9.72
N GLN A 49 -4.30 -17.15 10.26
CA GLN A 49 -4.67 -16.02 11.14
C GLN A 49 -4.91 -14.71 10.37
N GLU A 50 -4.88 -14.74 9.04
CA GLU A 50 -5.18 -13.59 8.19
C GLU A 50 -6.64 -13.16 8.35
N ILE A 51 -6.84 -11.85 8.51
CA ILE A 51 -8.16 -11.26 8.70
C ILE A 51 -8.54 -10.52 7.43
N LEU A 52 -9.69 -10.88 6.84
CA LEU A 52 -10.25 -10.16 5.71
C LEU A 52 -10.47 -8.69 6.08
N GLN A 53 -9.78 -7.80 5.38
CA GLN A 53 -9.91 -6.35 5.57
C GLN A 53 -11.07 -5.83 4.71
N LEU A 54 -12.02 -5.13 5.36
CA LEU A 54 -13.17 -4.50 4.72
C LEU A 54 -13.25 -3.03 5.13
N ASN A 55 -13.94 -2.22 4.31
CA ASN A 55 -14.21 -0.80 4.56
C ASN A 55 -12.91 0.01 4.79
N LYS A 56 -11.95 -0.13 3.86
CA LYS A 56 -10.65 0.55 3.93
C LYS A 56 -10.51 1.62 2.83
N GLU A 57 -11.60 1.99 2.16
CA GLU A 57 -11.60 2.96 1.06
C GLU A 57 -11.26 4.39 1.50
N GLU A 58 -11.44 4.69 2.79
CA GLU A 58 -11.15 6.01 3.37
C GLU A 58 -9.73 6.14 3.96
N VAL A 59 -8.94 5.08 3.93
CA VAL A 59 -7.57 5.08 4.49
C VAL A 59 -6.69 6.07 3.75
N THR A 60 -5.98 6.91 4.51
CA THR A 60 -5.00 7.88 3.99
C THR A 60 -3.68 7.78 4.77
N ILE A 61 -2.62 8.39 4.24
CA ILE A 61 -1.32 8.52 4.90
C ILE A 61 -1.14 10.00 5.25
N ASP A 62 -0.87 10.28 6.53
CA ASP A 62 -0.63 11.63 7.05
C ASP A 62 0.88 11.94 7.06
N ALA A 63 1.26 13.22 7.00
CA ALA A 63 2.64 13.68 6.85
C ALA A 63 3.30 14.10 8.17
#